data_AF-A0A9J5X5R9-F1
#
_entry.id   AF-A0A9J5X5R9-F1
#
_cell.length_a   1.000
_cell.length_b   1.000
_cell.length_c   1.000
_cell.angle_alpha   90.00
_cell.angle_beta   90.00
_cell.angle_gamma   90.00
#
_symmetry.space_group_name_H-M   'P 1'
#
loop_
_entity.id
_entity.type
_entity.pdbx_description
1 polymer ?
#
loop_
_entity_poly.entity_id
_entity_poly.type
_entity_poly.pdbx_seq_one_letter_code
_entity_poly.pdbx_strand_id
1 'polypeptide(L)'
;MPEHFTGEVRNYIERIVIKVLMHHCDNYPQLQSSTRRAAQNLIAKKKDESVDWVREIIGMENQTDYTCNPEHVANCSGIGVIDVGHLRKHVGVVQQAFELKMRMIAYWKIVLMRLVDSMALHIMFIIQNTINKQMEEEIVNDLMAPEGGGIERMLDESPLVAEC
;
A
#
# COMPACT_ATOMS: atom_id res chain seq x y z
N MET A 1 -5.13 -11.86 -9.39
CA MET A 1 -6.03 -10.93 -8.68
C MET A 1 -5.20 -9.96 -7.85
N PRO A 2 -5.65 -8.70 -7.67
CA PRO A 2 -4.93 -7.66 -6.92
C PRO A 2 -4.49 -8.09 -5.51
N GLU A 3 -5.31 -8.87 -4.80
CA GLU A 3 -5.01 -9.35 -3.45
C GLU A 3 -3.76 -10.24 -3.38
N HIS A 4 -3.52 -11.08 -4.40
CA HIS A 4 -2.32 -11.92 -4.48
C HIS A 4 -1.06 -11.05 -4.61
N PHE A 5 -1.10 -10.07 -5.51
CA PHE A 5 0.01 -9.16 -5.74
C PHE A 5 0.31 -8.31 -4.49
N THR A 6 -0.73 -7.78 -3.83
CA THR A 6 -0.58 -7.04 -2.56
C THR A 6 0.02 -7.92 -1.47
N GLY A 7 -0.40 -9.19 -1.38
CA GLY A 7 0.18 -10.17 -0.46
C GLY A 7 1.66 -10.44 -0.75
N GLU A 8 2.05 -10.60 -2.01
CA GLU A 8 3.44 -10.84 -2.41
C GLU A 8 4.36 -9.65 -2.09
N VAL A 9 3.93 -8.44 -2.44
CA VAL A 9 4.69 -7.21 -2.13
C VAL A 9 4.87 -7.04 -0.62
N ARG A 10 3.80 -7.26 0.14
CA ARG A 10 3.83 -7.20 1.61
C ARG A 10 4.81 -8.22 2.21
N ASN A 11 4.69 -9.48 1.80
CA ASN A 11 5.57 -10.55 2.29
C ASN A 11 7.03 -10.29 1.92
N TYR A 12 7.29 -9.72 0.74
CA TYR A 12 8.63 -9.36 0.30
C TYR A 12 9.25 -8.27 1.18
N ILE A 13 8.51 -7.18 1.44
CA ILE A 13 8.96 -6.07 2.28
C ILE A 13 9.22 -6.55 3.71
N GLU A 14 8.26 -7.26 4.32
CA GLU A 14 8.38 -7.82 5.67
C GLU A 14 9.63 -8.70 5.81
N ARG A 15 9.83 -9.61 4.85
CA ARG A 15 11.00 -10.48 4.84
C ARG A 15 12.32 -9.70 4.76
N ILE A 16 12.39 -8.65 3.94
CA ILE A 16 13.62 -7.84 3.81
C ILE A 16 13.89 -7.05 5.09
N VAL A 17 12.87 -6.37 5.62
CA VAL A 17 13.02 -5.56 6.84
C VAL A 17 13.50 -6.43 8.00
N ILE A 18 12.85 -7.58 8.23
CA ILE A 18 13.27 -8.51 9.29
C ILE A 18 14.70 -9.00 9.03
N LYS A 19 15.02 -9.44 7.81
CA LYS A 19 16.36 -9.97 7.50
C LYS A 19 17.46 -8.94 7.76
N VAL A 20 17.27 -7.70 7.30
CA VAL A 20 18.26 -6.61 7.48
C VAL A 20 18.41 -6.29 8.97
N LEU A 21 17.30 -6.15 9.70
CA LEU A 21 17.34 -5.83 11.13
C LEU A 21 18.01 -6.92 11.95
N MET A 22 17.67 -8.20 11.71
CA MET A 22 18.28 -9.31 12.43
C MET A 22 19.78 -9.37 12.18
N HIS A 23 20.21 -9.21 10.92
CA HIS A 23 21.64 -9.22 10.59
C HIS A 23 22.45 -8.17 11.37
N HIS A 24 21.89 -6.99 11.59
CA HIS A 24 22.57 -5.93 12.36
C HIS A 24 22.57 -6.18 13.88
N CYS A 25 21.68 -7.05 14.38
CA CYS A 25 21.55 -7.37 15.81
C CYS A 25 22.08 -8.75 16.18
N ASP A 26 22.66 -9.52 15.24
CA ASP A 26 23.06 -10.92 15.46
C ASP A 26 24.00 -11.13 16.66
N ASN A 27 24.85 -10.12 16.97
CA ASN A 27 25.78 -10.18 18.11
C ASN A 27 25.15 -9.82 19.47
N TYR A 28 23.90 -9.37 19.48
CA TYR A 28 23.18 -8.87 20.65
C TYR A 28 21.82 -9.59 20.77
N PRO A 29 21.76 -10.80 21.34
CA PRO A 29 20.58 -11.67 21.28
C PRO A 29 19.29 -11.03 21.79
N GLN A 30 19.43 -10.17 22.80
CA GLN A 30 18.29 -9.52 23.42
C GLN A 30 17.79 -8.34 22.62
N LEU A 31 18.71 -7.51 22.10
CA LEU A 31 18.39 -6.48 21.12
C LEU A 31 17.73 -7.13 19.90
N GLN A 32 18.26 -8.25 19.41
CA GLN A 32 17.69 -9.00 18.29
C GLN A 32 16.25 -9.46 18.59
N SER A 33 15.98 -10.00 19.78
CA SER A 33 14.63 -10.42 20.17
C SER A 33 13.63 -9.25 20.24
N SER A 34 14.06 -8.11 20.80
CA SER A 34 13.24 -6.91 20.94
C SER A 34 13.01 -6.22 19.58
N THR A 35 14.06 -6.07 18.77
CA THR A 35 13.99 -5.56 17.40
C THR A 35 13.04 -6.37 16.54
N ARG A 36 13.01 -7.70 16.68
CA ARG A 36 12.06 -8.55 15.96
C ARG A 36 10.61 -8.28 16.37
N ARG A 37 10.33 -8.19 17.68
CA ARG A 37 8.99 -7.88 18.20
C ARG A 37 8.52 -6.49 17.76
N ALA A 38 9.37 -5.48 17.94
CA ALA A 38 9.11 -4.11 17.52
C ALA A 38 8.81 -4.03 16.01
N ALA A 39 9.60 -4.71 15.17
CA ALA A 39 9.34 -4.77 13.73
C ALA A 39 7.96 -5.39 13.42
N GLN A 40 7.60 -6.49 14.07
CA GLN A 40 6.31 -7.15 13.86
C GLN A 40 5.11 -6.28 14.30
N ASN A 41 5.21 -5.62 15.46
CA ASN A 41 4.18 -4.71 15.95
C ASN A 41 3.98 -3.53 14.99
N LEU A 42 5.09 -2.94 14.55
CA LEU A 42 5.05 -1.80 13.64
C LEU A 42 4.49 -2.18 12.26
N ILE A 43 4.83 -3.36 11.74
CA ILE A 43 4.25 -3.89 10.49
C ILE A 43 2.74 -4.10 10.64
N ALA A 44 2.26 -4.61 11.78
CA ALA A 44 0.84 -4.77 12.03
C ALA A 44 0.12 -3.42 12.08
N LYS A 45 0.65 -2.46 12.85
CA LYS A 45 0.10 -1.09 12.96
C LYS A 45 0.03 -0.40 11.59
N LYS A 46 1.09 -0.50 10.79
CA LYS A 46 1.14 0.10 9.45
C LYS A 46 0.21 -0.53 8.44
N LYS A 47 -0.09 -1.82 8.61
CA LYS A 47 -1.09 -2.49 7.78
C LYS A 47 -2.46 -1.87 8.01
N ASP A 48 -2.84 -1.64 9.26
CA ASP A 48 -4.16 -1.11 9.60
C ASP A 48 -4.31 0.35 9.12
N GLU A 49 -3.30 1.20 9.36
CA GLU A 49 -3.25 2.58 8.83
C GLU A 49 -3.39 2.62 7.29
N SER A 50 -2.79 1.64 6.60
CA SER A 50 -2.86 1.57 5.13
C SER A 50 -4.25 1.19 4.62
N VAL A 51 -4.97 0.32 5.34
CA VAL A 51 -6.35 -0.05 4.99
C VAL A 51 -7.29 1.16 5.10
N ASP A 52 -7.13 1.97 6.16
CA ASP A 52 -7.94 3.17 6.35
C ASP A 52 -7.65 4.23 5.27
N TRP A 53 -6.39 4.43 4.92
CA TRP A 53 -6.00 5.35 3.85
C TRP A 53 -6.55 4.93 2.47
N VAL A 54 -6.51 3.63 2.14
CA VAL A 54 -7.11 3.11 0.89
C VAL A 54 -8.62 3.38 0.86
N ARG A 55 -9.31 3.18 1.99
CA ARG A 55 -10.74 3.47 2.11
C ARG A 55 -11.04 4.96 1.86
N GLU A 56 -10.21 5.85 2.39
CA GLU A 56 -10.37 7.30 2.21
C GLU A 56 -10.26 7.69 0.73
N ILE A 57 -9.26 7.18 0.01
CA ILE A 57 -9.08 7.47 -1.41
C ILE A 57 -10.23 6.95 -2.27
N ILE A 58 -10.67 5.72 -2.03
CA ILE A 58 -11.84 5.18 -2.72
C ILE A 58 -13.08 6.04 -2.40
N GLY A 59 -13.21 6.50 -1.16
CA GLY A 59 -14.25 7.44 -0.74
C GLY A 59 -14.20 8.77 -1.48
N MET A 60 -13.00 9.34 -1.66
CA MET A 60 -12.78 10.60 -2.40
C MET A 60 -13.18 10.47 -3.88
N GLU A 61 -12.88 9.34 -4.54
CA GLU A 61 -13.28 9.10 -5.94
C GLU A 61 -14.80 8.90 -6.13
N ASN A 62 -15.54 8.59 -5.05
CA ASN A 62 -17.00 8.49 -5.11
C ASN A 62 -17.71 9.85 -4.95
N GLN A 63 -16.99 10.90 -4.53
CA GLN A 63 -17.54 12.25 -4.33
C GLN A 63 -17.21 13.20 -5.50
N THR A 64 -16.37 12.77 -6.44
CA THR A 64 -16.01 13.57 -7.61
C THR A 64 -17.15 13.55 -8.62
N ASP A 65 -17.92 14.63 -8.65
CA ASP A 65 -18.93 14.85 -9.68
C ASP A 65 -18.22 15.04 -11.02
N TYR A 66 -18.44 14.13 -11.96
CA TYR A 66 -17.64 13.98 -13.18
C TYR A 66 -17.91 15.12 -14.16
N THR A 67 -17.38 16.31 -13.88
CA THR A 67 -17.47 17.49 -14.75
C THR A 67 -16.26 17.52 -15.68
N CYS A 68 -16.47 17.13 -16.94
CA CYS A 68 -15.51 17.41 -18.00
C CYS A 68 -16.23 18.00 -19.22
N ASN A 69 -15.69 19.16 -19.61
CA ASN A 69 -16.11 20.10 -20.65
C ASN A 69 -16.27 19.42 -22.04
N PRO A 70 -17.25 19.81 -22.88
CA PRO A 70 -17.74 19.01 -24.02
C PRO A 70 -16.92 19.08 -25.32
N GLU A 71 -15.65 19.47 -25.29
CA GLU A 71 -14.94 19.78 -26.53
C GLU A 71 -14.25 18.54 -27.16
N HIS A 72 -15.00 17.93 -28.09
CA HIS A 72 -14.57 17.30 -29.35
C HIS A 72 -14.22 15.78 -29.40
N VAL A 73 -15.17 15.04 -30.00
CA VAL A 73 -15.11 13.92 -30.99
C VAL A 73 -14.07 12.79 -30.82
N ALA A 74 -14.56 11.55 -30.62
CA ALA A 74 -13.75 10.33 -30.63
C ALA A 74 -14.08 9.40 -31.81
N ASN A 75 -13.06 9.04 -32.59
CA ASN A 75 -13.05 7.93 -33.56
C ASN A 75 -12.78 6.61 -32.82
N CYS A 76 -13.57 5.57 -33.06
CA CYS A 76 -13.49 4.30 -32.34
C CYS A 76 -12.84 3.20 -33.18
N SER A 77 -11.57 2.91 -32.91
CA SER A 77 -10.88 1.69 -33.34
C SER A 77 -10.89 0.67 -32.19
N GLY A 78 -11.50 -0.51 -32.41
CA GLY A 78 -11.36 -1.67 -31.51
C GLY A 78 -12.62 -2.47 -31.14
N ILE A 79 -13.81 -2.09 -31.59
CA ILE A 79 -15.07 -2.70 -31.10
C ILE A 79 -15.64 -3.81 -32.03
N GLY A 80 -15.09 -4.01 -33.22
CA GLY A 80 -15.66 -4.95 -34.19
C GLY A 80 -17.01 -4.48 -34.75
N VAL A 81 -17.64 -5.28 -35.62
CA VAL A 81 -18.89 -4.92 -36.29
C VAL A 81 -20.07 -5.31 -35.40
N ILE A 82 -20.82 -4.31 -34.90
CA ILE A 82 -22.05 -4.51 -34.12
C ILE A 82 -23.24 -4.10 -34.98
N ASP A 83 -24.24 -4.99 -35.13
CA ASP A 83 -25.48 -4.67 -35.83
C ASP A 83 -26.34 -3.68 -35.02
N VAL A 84 -26.42 -2.45 -35.51
CA VAL A 84 -27.19 -1.34 -34.91
C VAL A 84 -28.44 -1.00 -35.73
N GLY A 85 -28.88 -1.88 -36.64
CA GLY A 85 -30.04 -1.65 -37.52
C GLY A 85 -31.33 -1.29 -36.77
N HIS A 86 -31.53 -1.87 -35.59
CA HIS A 86 -32.68 -1.61 -34.72
C HIS A 86 -32.63 -0.23 -34.02
N LEU A 87 -31.44 0.36 -33.88
CA LEU A 87 -31.24 1.67 -33.23
C LEU A 87 -31.35 2.84 -34.21
N ARG A 88 -31.54 2.58 -35.51
CA ARG A 88 -31.66 3.59 -36.58
C ARG A 88 -32.81 4.58 -36.37
N LYS A 89 -33.83 4.21 -35.59
CA LYS A 89 -34.93 5.12 -35.20
C LYS A 89 -34.60 6.00 -34.00
N HIS A 90 -33.48 5.76 -33.29
CA HIS A 90 -33.11 6.40 -32.03
C HIS A 90 -31.70 6.99 -32.11
N VAL A 91 -31.33 7.54 -33.28
CA VAL A 91 -29.98 8.02 -33.63
C VAL A 91 -29.38 8.93 -32.55
N GLY A 92 -30.18 9.83 -31.96
CA GLY A 92 -29.73 10.72 -30.88
C GLY A 92 -29.32 9.99 -29.60
N VAL A 93 -30.01 8.90 -29.25
CA VAL A 93 -29.74 8.11 -28.03
C VAL A 93 -28.49 7.24 -28.21
N VAL A 94 -28.27 6.70 -29.42
CA VAL A 94 -27.07 5.90 -29.72
C VAL A 94 -25.80 6.73 -29.58
N GLN A 95 -25.82 7.94 -30.12
CA GLN A 95 -24.68 8.85 -30.04
C GLN A 95 -24.38 9.24 -28.59
N GLN A 96 -25.41 9.58 -27.81
CA GLN A 96 -25.28 9.89 -26.39
C GLN A 96 -24.72 8.70 -25.58
N ALA A 97 -25.22 7.48 -25.83
CA ALA A 97 -24.73 6.27 -25.16
C ALA A 97 -23.26 5.98 -25.52
N PHE A 98 -22.88 6.20 -26.78
CA PHE A 98 -21.50 6.04 -27.23
C PHE A 98 -20.57 7.06 -26.57
N GLU A 99 -20.96 8.33 -26.53
CA GLU A 99 -20.19 9.37 -25.86
C GLU A 99 -20.05 9.11 -24.36
N LEU A 100 -21.13 8.69 -23.70
CA LEU A 100 -21.11 8.32 -22.29
C LEU A 100 -20.13 7.16 -22.05
N LYS A 101 -20.16 6.13 -22.89
CA LYS A 101 -19.22 4.99 -22.81
C LYS A 101 -17.77 5.46 -22.98
N MET A 102 -17.48 6.31 -23.97
CA MET A 102 -16.12 6.83 -24.18
C MET A 102 -15.63 7.65 -22.99
N ARG A 103 -16.50 8.48 -22.41
CA ARG A 103 -16.20 9.26 -21.19
C ARG A 103 -15.98 8.36 -19.97
N MET A 104 -16.81 7.33 -19.76
CA MET A 104 -16.61 6.36 -18.70
C MET A 104 -15.28 5.61 -18.85
N ILE A 105 -14.91 5.22 -20.08
CA ILE A 105 -13.61 4.56 -20.34
C ILE A 105 -12.45 5.49 -20.02
N ALA A 106 -12.51 6.75 -20.45
CA ALA A 106 -11.48 7.75 -20.15
C ALA A 106 -11.36 7.99 -18.64
N TYR A 107 -12.49 8.09 -17.93
CA TYR A 107 -12.52 8.24 -16.48
C TYR A 107 -11.84 7.10 -15.77
N TRP A 108 -12.26 5.87 -16.06
CA TRP A 108 -11.74 4.70 -15.38
C TRP A 108 -10.24 4.56 -15.59
N LYS A 109 -9.70 4.93 -16.75
CA LYS A 109 -8.25 4.97 -16.97
C LYS A 109 -7.54 5.98 -16.06
N ILE A 110 -8.08 7.18 -15.89
CA ILE A 110 -7.50 8.22 -15.04
C ILE A 110 -7.55 7.79 -13.57
N VAL A 111 -8.68 7.28 -13.11
CA VAL A 111 -8.85 6.77 -11.73
C VAL A 111 -7.87 5.64 -11.45
N LEU A 112 -7.78 4.66 -12.34
CA LEU A 112 -6.85 3.53 -12.17
C LEU A 112 -5.40 4.01 -12.06
N MET A 113 -4.99 4.95 -12.92
CA MET A 113 -3.63 5.49 -12.88
C MET A 113 -3.36 6.23 -11.56
N ARG A 114 -4.29 7.09 -11.14
CA ARG A 114 -4.20 7.83 -9.86
C ARG A 114 -4.16 6.88 -8.66
N LEU A 115 -4.96 5.81 -8.67
CA LEU A 115 -4.93 4.79 -7.61
C LEU A 115 -3.57 4.10 -7.55
N VAL A 116 -3.00 3.71 -8.70
CA VAL A 116 -1.68 3.07 -8.76
C VAL A 116 -0.59 4.02 -8.23
N ASP A 117 -0.55 5.26 -8.70
CA ASP A 117 0.44 6.26 -8.27
C ASP A 117 0.33 6.56 -6.78
N SER A 118 -0.91 6.72 -6.30
CA SER A 118 -1.17 6.99 -4.89
C SER A 118 -0.73 5.82 -4.01
N MET A 119 -1.06 4.57 -4.39
CA MET A 119 -0.61 3.37 -3.66
C MET A 119 0.91 3.28 -3.62
N ALA A 120 1.60 3.57 -4.72
CA ALA A 120 3.06 3.57 -4.77
C ALA A 120 3.66 4.61 -3.81
N LEU A 121 3.13 5.84 -3.81
CA LEU A 121 3.55 6.91 -2.90
C LEU A 121 3.30 6.53 -1.43
N HIS A 122 2.14 5.97 -1.12
CA HIS A 122 1.78 5.57 0.24
C HIS A 122 2.67 4.44 0.77
N ILE A 123 2.95 3.42 -0.05
CA ILE A 123 3.88 2.34 0.30
C ILE A 123 5.28 2.93 0.56
N MET A 124 5.76 3.81 -0.31
CA MET A 124 7.07 4.43 -0.16
C MET A 124 7.17 5.28 1.11
N PHE A 125 6.14 6.10 1.38
CA PHE A 125 6.04 6.92 2.58
C PHE A 125 6.02 6.07 3.85
N ILE A 126 5.19 5.02 3.88
CA ILE A 126 5.12 4.10 5.02
C ILE A 126 6.49 3.49 5.28
N ILE A 127 7.15 2.93 4.27
CA ILE A 127 8.46 2.29 4.45
C ILE A 127 9.47 3.28 5.03
N GLN A 128 9.58 4.48 4.45
CA GLN A 128 10.54 5.49 4.91
C GLN A 128 10.22 5.97 6.33
N ASN A 129 8.96 6.24 6.64
CA ASN A 129 8.57 6.73 7.96
C ASN A 129 8.73 5.65 9.05
N THR A 130 8.41 4.40 8.71
CA THR A 130 8.56 3.23 9.57
C THR A 130 10.01 3.04 9.96
N ILE A 131 10.90 2.93 8.97
CA ILE A 131 12.33 2.65 9.18
C ILE A 131 13.02 3.84 9.86
N ASN A 132 12.79 5.06 9.36
CA ASN A 132 13.61 6.21 9.76
C ASN A 132 13.10 6.94 11.01
N LYS A 133 11.85 6.72 11.45
CA LYS A 133 11.28 7.49 12.57
C LYS A 133 10.67 6.64 13.67
N GLN A 134 10.03 5.52 13.33
CA GLN A 134 9.22 4.78 14.30
C GLN A 134 9.90 3.51 14.81
N MET A 135 10.85 2.96 14.05
CA MET A 135 11.52 1.73 14.43
C MET A 135 12.32 1.87 15.74
N GLU A 136 13.07 2.96 15.89
CA GLU A 136 13.81 3.23 17.13
C GLU A 136 12.88 3.38 18.33
N GLU A 137 11.82 4.18 18.18
CA GLU A 137 10.81 4.38 19.23
C GLU A 137 10.16 3.05 19.66
N GLU A 138 9.77 2.22 18.69
CA GLU A 138 9.15 0.92 18.97
C GLU A 138 10.12 -0.05 19.66
N ILE A 139 11.40 -0.04 19.27
CA ILE A 139 12.46 -0.84 19.94
C ILE A 139 12.65 -0.36 21.38
N VAL A 140 12.77 0.95 21.60
CA VAL A 140 12.93 1.51 22.95
C VAL A 140 11.72 1.20 23.82
N ASN A 141 10.51 1.32 23.28
CA ASN A 141 9.27 1.01 23.99
C ASN A 141 9.19 -0.48 24.36
N ASP A 142 9.59 -1.39 23.46
CA ASP A 142 9.62 -2.83 23.72
C ASP A 142 10.68 -3.20 24.79
N LEU A 143 11.85 -2.55 24.75
CA LEU A 143 12.91 -2.72 25.75
C LEU A 143 12.51 -2.19 27.14
N MET A 144 11.74 -1.11 27.21
CA MET A 144 11.28 -0.52 28.47
C MET A 144 9.99 -1.13 29.01
N ALA A 145 9.40 -2.11 28.32
CA ALA A 145 8.14 -2.71 28.72
C ALA A 145 8.27 -3.51 30.04
N PRO A 146 7.36 -3.30 31.01
CA PRO A 146 7.45 -3.91 32.35
C PRO A 146 7.33 -5.44 32.35
N GLU A 147 6.72 -6.04 31.33
CA GLU A 147 6.57 -7.49 31.20
C GLU A 147 7.82 -8.20 30.64
N GLY A 148 8.86 -7.44 30.27
CA GLY A 148 10.02 -7.94 29.53
C GLY A 148 11.36 -7.68 30.22
N GLY A 149 11.48 -7.71 31.55
CA GLY A 149 12.78 -7.66 32.25
C GLY A 149 13.67 -6.43 31.99
N GLY A 150 13.16 -5.40 31.30
CA GLY A 150 13.82 -4.11 31.10
C GLY A 150 15.27 -4.14 30.57
N ILE A 151 16.01 -3.10 30.97
CA ILE A 151 17.47 -2.94 30.79
C ILE A 151 18.26 -4.05 31.50
N GLU A 152 17.66 -4.68 32.52
CA GLU A 152 18.29 -5.68 33.37
C GLU A 152 18.72 -6.92 32.57
N ARG A 153 17.94 -7.29 31.56
CA ARG A 153 18.35 -8.36 30.64
C ARG A 153 19.56 -7.92 29.79
N MET A 154 19.67 -6.66 29.36
CA MET A 154 20.79 -6.22 28.50
C MET A 154 22.18 -6.35 29.16
N LEU A 155 22.23 -6.63 30.46
CA LEU A 155 23.42 -6.91 31.24
C LEU A 155 23.84 -8.40 31.22
N ASP A 156 23.01 -9.31 30.69
CA ASP A 156 23.41 -10.69 30.44
C ASP A 156 24.34 -10.73 29.22
N GLU A 157 25.62 -11.00 29.49
CA GLU A 157 26.66 -11.09 28.47
C GLU A 157 26.35 -12.18 27.44
N SER A 158 26.62 -11.86 26.17
CA SER A 158 26.60 -12.85 25.10
C SER A 158 27.69 -13.90 25.40
N PRO A 159 27.39 -15.20 25.42
CA PRO A 159 28.38 -16.24 25.75
C PRO A 159 29.60 -16.23 24.82
N LEU A 160 29.49 -15.62 23.63
CA LEU A 160 30.58 -15.40 22.69
C LEU A 160 31.61 -14.35 23.14
N VAL A 161 31.25 -13.46 24.07
CA VAL A 161 32.13 -12.42 24.63
C VAL A 161 32.74 -12.89 25.96
N ALA A 162 32.03 -13.74 26.70
CA ALA A 162 32.49 -14.31 27.97
C ALA A 162 33.59 -15.37 27.83
N GLU A 163 33.90 -15.84 26.61
CA GLU A 163 34.99 -16.78 26.32
C GLU A 163 36.36 -16.11 26.07
N CYS A 164 36.54 -14.83 26.45
CA CYS A 164 37.85 -14.14 26.38
C CYS A 164 38.66 -14.25 27.68
#